data_AF-A0A4U0P5H3-F1
#
_entry.id   AF-A0A4U0P5H3-F1
#
_cell.length_a   1.000
_cell.length_b   1.000
_cell.length_c   1.000
_cell.angle_alpha   90.00
_cell.angle_beta   90.00
_cell.angle_gamma   90.00
#
_symmetry.space_group_name_H-M   'P 1'
#
loop_
_entity.id
_entity.type
_entity.pdbx_description
1 polymer ?
#
loop_
_entity_poly.entity_id
_entity_poly.type
_entity_poly.pdbx_seq_one_letter_code
_entity_poly.pdbx_strand_id
1 'polypeptide(L)'
;MTARRPLVLVNGRRQQLPAGDRLPGAAVDLAGMVTTEAGQVTPADSVEAAIGKLQGQLLVEPWHNRIINGDMVIAQRGTSFAAVTNGKYTLDRWRAGAATTGAVTIAQVADAPSDAEFQYSLRATVATADTSIAAGGFFAVQQFIEGYNVSDLIGRDFTVVFRVRSSKTGTHCVAFGNAGADRTYVAEYTVNAANTWETKTITIPGGLIAVGTWNWTNGRGLAVMFILACGSSLQTAPNAWQTGNFVGSSAQVNCLDTVGNVFAVTGAQLRAGSVAAGFEHRQMALEAMLCERYFQKNYPLPVAPGTTGRPIAMAFCQNSYSLTSGHVLLRTRMRSGPTITPYNDTTGAAGTWRFRPSNADKAVISTSSSETHWEPGGNNGWTAGEYTYALYTADAEL
;
A
#
# COMPACT_ATOMS: atom_id res chain seq x y z
N MET A 1 -45.12 18.58 -52.74
CA MET A 1 -44.37 19.39 -51.75
C MET A 1 -42.89 19.10 -51.94
N THR A 2 -42.11 20.07 -52.39
CA THR A 2 -40.68 19.90 -52.70
C THR A 2 -39.86 19.88 -51.40
N ALA A 3 -39.02 18.86 -51.19
CA ALA A 3 -38.21 18.71 -49.98
C ALA A 3 -37.28 19.92 -49.78
N ARG A 4 -37.38 20.58 -48.62
CA ARG A 4 -36.48 21.69 -48.25
C ARG A 4 -35.08 21.14 -47.99
N ARG A 5 -34.06 21.68 -48.66
CA ARG A 5 -32.66 21.27 -48.50
C ARG A 5 -32.11 21.70 -47.13
N PRO A 6 -31.28 20.88 -46.47
CA PRO A 6 -30.72 21.18 -45.16
C PRO A 6 -29.79 22.40 -45.20
N LEU A 7 -29.82 23.21 -44.12
CA LEU A 7 -28.93 24.35 -43.90
C LEU A 7 -27.74 23.90 -43.05
N VAL A 8 -26.54 24.38 -43.36
CA VAL A 8 -25.32 24.09 -42.60
C VAL A 8 -24.82 25.39 -41.95
N LEU A 9 -24.22 25.27 -40.77
CA LEU A 9 -23.61 26.38 -40.05
C LEU A 9 -22.16 26.53 -40.48
N VAL A 10 -21.83 27.66 -41.11
CA VAL A 10 -20.46 28.05 -41.47
C VAL A 10 -20.16 29.38 -40.79
N ASN A 11 -19.14 29.41 -39.93
CA ASN A 11 -18.73 30.59 -39.16
C ASN A 11 -19.90 31.26 -38.40
N GLY A 12 -20.76 30.46 -37.77
CA GLY A 12 -21.88 30.96 -36.97
C GLY A 12 -23.10 31.46 -37.75
N ARG A 13 -23.12 31.35 -39.09
CA ARG A 13 -24.30 31.69 -39.92
C ARG A 13 -24.85 30.47 -40.66
N ARG A 14 -26.18 30.33 -40.70
CA ARG A 14 -26.87 29.27 -41.44
C ARG A 14 -26.89 29.63 -42.93
N GLN A 15 -26.33 28.76 -43.76
CA GLN A 15 -26.30 28.93 -45.21
C GLN A 15 -26.78 27.67 -45.93
N GLN A 16 -27.36 27.85 -47.12
CA GLN A 16 -27.82 26.75 -47.97
C GLN A 16 -26.69 26.39 -48.93
N LEU A 17 -26.28 25.11 -48.96
CA LEU A 17 -25.19 24.68 -49.82
C LEU A 17 -25.60 24.78 -51.31
N PRO A 18 -24.73 25.31 -52.19
CA PRO A 18 -24.96 25.28 -53.64
C PRO A 18 -25.17 23.86 -54.16
N ALA A 19 -25.97 23.72 -55.21
CA ALA A 19 -26.30 22.41 -55.78
C ALA A 19 -25.07 21.78 -56.45
N GLY A 20 -24.49 20.74 -55.86
CA GLY A 20 -23.46 19.91 -56.51
C GLY A 20 -22.11 19.80 -55.78
N ASP A 21 -21.89 20.56 -54.71
CA ASP A 21 -20.64 20.45 -53.94
C ASP A 21 -20.65 19.22 -53.03
N ARG A 22 -19.63 18.35 -53.19
CA ARG A 22 -19.22 17.39 -52.16
C ARG A 22 -18.27 18.12 -51.22
N LEU A 23 -18.49 18.00 -49.90
CA LEU A 23 -17.59 18.54 -48.87
C LEU A 23 -16.15 18.09 -49.19
N PRO A 24 -15.21 19.01 -49.47
CA PRO A 24 -13.85 18.64 -49.77
C PRO A 24 -13.16 18.23 -48.48
N GLY A 25 -12.81 16.95 -48.36
CA GLY A 25 -11.62 16.48 -47.65
C GLY A 25 -11.38 16.93 -46.21
N ALA A 26 -12.40 17.36 -45.45
CA ALA A 26 -12.26 17.43 -44.01
C ALA A 26 -12.44 16.00 -43.49
N ALA A 27 -11.34 15.30 -43.28
CA ALA A 27 -11.29 14.21 -42.33
C ALA A 27 -11.63 14.82 -40.95
N VAL A 28 -12.93 15.04 -40.70
CA VAL A 28 -13.41 15.23 -39.35
C VAL A 28 -13.23 13.87 -38.72
N ASP A 29 -12.24 13.77 -37.85
CA ASP A 29 -12.08 12.58 -37.02
C ASP A 29 -13.36 12.43 -36.19
N LEU A 30 -14.20 11.48 -36.60
CA LEU A 30 -15.49 11.15 -35.99
C LEU A 30 -15.32 10.07 -34.92
N ALA A 31 -14.09 9.72 -34.54
CA ALA A 31 -13.83 8.82 -33.43
C ALA A 31 -14.51 9.35 -32.16
N GLY A 32 -15.49 8.59 -31.65
CA GLY A 32 -16.26 8.98 -30.47
C GLY A 32 -17.44 9.91 -30.76
N MET A 33 -17.99 9.94 -31.97
CA MET A 33 -19.30 10.58 -32.27
C MET A 33 -20.38 9.54 -32.62
N VAL A 34 -21.63 9.82 -32.24
CA VAL A 34 -22.80 8.96 -32.54
C VAL A 34 -23.84 9.79 -33.29
N THR A 35 -24.51 9.17 -34.27
CA THR A 35 -25.64 9.76 -34.99
C THR A 35 -26.95 9.42 -34.28
N THR A 36 -27.73 10.43 -33.91
CA THR A 36 -29.07 10.24 -33.36
C THR A 36 -30.08 9.92 -34.48
N GLU A 37 -31.28 9.42 -34.13
CA GLU A 37 -32.36 9.11 -35.09
C GLU A 37 -32.78 10.31 -35.95
N ALA A 38 -32.48 11.54 -35.51
CA ALA A 38 -32.73 12.78 -36.26
C ALA A 38 -31.56 13.19 -37.19
N GLY A 39 -30.53 12.36 -37.34
CA GLY A 39 -29.37 12.63 -38.20
C GLY A 39 -28.41 13.70 -37.64
N GLN A 40 -28.52 14.06 -36.36
CA GLN A 40 -27.55 14.93 -35.69
C GLN A 40 -26.35 14.10 -35.21
N VAL A 41 -25.14 14.57 -35.52
CA VAL A 41 -23.89 14.00 -35.03
C VAL A 41 -23.54 14.68 -33.71
N THR A 42 -23.48 13.92 -32.62
CA THR A 42 -23.09 14.42 -31.29
C THR A 42 -21.89 13.62 -30.76
N PRO A 43 -21.09 14.19 -29.84
CA PRO A 43 -20.12 13.40 -29.07
C PRO A 43 -20.82 12.20 -28.41
N ALA A 44 -20.15 11.05 -28.38
CA ALA A 44 -20.66 9.80 -27.80
C ALA A 44 -20.88 9.93 -26.28
N ASP A 45 -20.08 10.77 -25.64
CA ASP A 45 -20.31 11.19 -24.27
C ASP A 45 -21.18 12.44 -24.26
N SER A 46 -22.28 12.42 -23.50
CA SER A 46 -23.00 13.67 -23.20
C SER A 46 -22.05 14.66 -22.52
N VAL A 47 -22.33 15.97 -22.62
CA VAL A 47 -21.58 16.99 -21.86
C VAL A 47 -21.54 16.64 -20.37
N GLU A 48 -22.59 16.02 -19.84
CA GLU A 48 -22.68 15.53 -18.47
C GLU A 48 -21.75 14.33 -18.19
N ALA A 49 -21.64 13.38 -19.14
CA ALA A 49 -20.67 12.28 -19.04
C ALA A 49 -19.21 12.76 -19.17
N ALA A 50 -18.96 13.74 -20.04
CA ALA A 50 -17.65 14.37 -20.18
C ALA A 50 -17.28 15.19 -18.92
N ILE A 51 -18.24 15.93 -18.35
CA ILE A 51 -18.08 16.62 -17.07
C ILE A 51 -17.85 15.61 -15.94
N GLY A 52 -18.56 14.48 -15.90
CA GLY A 52 -18.32 13.41 -14.92
C GLY A 52 -16.92 12.79 -15.03
N LYS A 53 -16.44 12.54 -16.26
CA LYS A 53 -15.07 12.07 -16.52
C LYS A 53 -14.04 13.13 -16.12
N LEU A 54 -14.26 14.40 -16.48
CA LEU A 54 -13.40 15.52 -16.12
C LEU A 54 -13.39 15.77 -14.61
N GLN A 55 -14.53 15.68 -13.91
CA GLN A 55 -14.59 15.78 -12.44
C GLN A 55 -13.85 14.61 -11.79
N GLY A 56 -14.01 13.38 -12.30
CA GLY A 56 -13.24 12.22 -11.83
C GLY A 56 -11.73 12.34 -12.08
N GLN A 57 -11.33 13.04 -13.15
CA GLN A 57 -9.93 13.33 -13.49
C GLN A 57 -9.35 14.56 -12.77
N LEU A 58 -10.19 15.56 -12.44
CA LEU A 58 -9.78 16.82 -11.81
C LEU A 58 -9.74 16.72 -10.28
N LEU A 59 -10.45 15.76 -9.70
CA LEU A 59 -10.32 15.37 -8.28
C LEU A 59 -9.05 14.53 -8.05
N VAL A 60 -7.88 14.98 -8.50
CA VAL A 60 -6.60 14.51 -7.96
C VAL A 60 -6.29 15.36 -6.73
N GLU A 61 -7.14 15.26 -5.70
CA GLU A 61 -6.74 15.72 -4.36
C GLU A 61 -5.58 14.81 -3.91
N PRO A 62 -4.53 15.34 -3.27
CA PRO A 62 -3.33 14.59 -2.85
C PRO A 62 -3.54 13.56 -1.71
N TRP A 63 -4.73 12.97 -1.61
CA TRP A 63 -5.17 12.10 -0.51
C TRP A 63 -6.11 10.96 -0.95
N HIS A 64 -6.17 10.61 -2.24
CA HIS A 64 -7.13 9.62 -2.71
C HIS A 64 -6.66 8.18 -2.54
N ASN A 65 -5.36 7.94 -2.75
CA ASN A 65 -4.81 6.60 -2.59
C ASN A 65 -4.75 6.21 -1.10
N ARG A 66 -5.49 5.20 -0.69
CA ARG A 66 -5.47 4.72 0.71
C ARG A 66 -4.34 3.74 1.00
N ILE A 67 -3.67 3.27 -0.05
CA ILE A 67 -2.42 2.52 0.05
C ILE A 67 -1.27 3.50 0.23
N ILE A 68 -0.47 3.27 1.26
CA ILE A 68 0.76 3.98 1.57
C ILE A 68 1.92 3.14 1.01
N ASN A 69 2.89 3.78 0.38
CA ASN A 69 4.10 3.17 -0.17
C ASN A 69 3.75 2.09 -1.21
N GLY A 70 2.77 2.38 -2.06
CA GLY A 70 2.27 1.46 -3.09
C GLY A 70 3.26 1.22 -4.24
N ASP A 71 4.17 2.16 -4.46
CA ASP A 71 5.30 2.16 -5.41
C ASP A 71 6.62 1.67 -4.78
N MET A 72 6.59 1.33 -3.49
CA MET A 72 7.67 0.66 -2.78
C MET A 72 8.95 1.51 -2.67
N VAL A 73 8.86 2.83 -2.62
CA VAL A 73 10.03 3.73 -2.53
C VAL A 73 10.59 3.88 -1.11
N ILE A 74 9.79 3.62 -0.07
CA ILE A 74 10.19 3.70 1.34
C ILE A 74 10.47 2.30 1.91
N ALA A 75 11.67 2.10 2.47
CA ALA A 75 12.10 0.83 3.08
C ALA A 75 12.97 1.07 4.33
N GLN A 76 12.41 1.75 5.33
CA GLN A 76 13.09 2.16 6.56
C GLN A 76 13.63 0.98 7.37
N ARG A 77 12.97 -0.17 7.35
CA ARG A 77 13.36 -1.39 8.10
C ARG A 77 14.47 -2.20 7.43
N GLY A 78 14.83 -1.86 6.20
CA GLY A 78 15.70 -2.66 5.35
C GLY A 78 15.00 -3.07 4.06
N THR A 79 15.78 -3.61 3.13
CA THR A 79 15.33 -3.91 1.75
C THR A 79 15.20 -5.41 1.47
N SER A 80 15.54 -6.28 2.42
CA SER A 80 15.44 -7.74 2.28
C SER A 80 15.17 -8.41 3.61
N PHE A 81 14.21 -9.35 3.62
CA PHE A 81 13.72 -10.05 4.79
C PHE A 81 13.55 -11.52 4.45
N ALA A 82 14.46 -12.37 4.92
CA ALA A 82 14.42 -13.81 4.68
C ALA A 82 13.44 -14.51 5.63
N ALA A 83 12.82 -15.59 5.15
CA ALA A 83 11.90 -16.45 5.91
C ALA A 83 10.87 -15.66 6.73
N VAL A 84 10.17 -14.73 6.08
CA VAL A 84 9.19 -13.87 6.76
C VAL A 84 8.07 -14.70 7.37
N THR A 85 7.72 -14.35 8.62
CA THR A 85 6.68 -15.02 9.39
C THR A 85 5.42 -14.15 9.49
N ASN A 86 4.33 -14.73 10.01
CA ASN A 86 3.07 -14.02 10.18
C ASN A 86 3.25 -12.72 10.98
N GLY A 87 2.70 -11.62 10.46
CA GLY A 87 2.77 -10.32 11.14
C GLY A 87 4.07 -9.57 10.99
N LYS A 88 5.07 -10.13 10.31
CA LYS A 88 6.31 -9.41 10.05
C LYS A 88 6.07 -8.28 9.04
N TYR A 89 6.26 -7.04 9.49
CA TYR A 89 6.40 -5.87 8.62
C TYR A 89 7.76 -5.89 7.91
N THR A 90 7.77 -5.50 6.64
CA THR A 90 8.90 -5.60 5.71
C THR A 90 9.25 -4.21 5.15
N LEU A 91 8.98 -3.93 3.87
CA LEU A 91 8.92 -2.56 3.38
C LEU A 91 7.84 -1.79 4.14
N ASP A 92 7.98 -0.47 4.23
CA ASP A 92 7.10 0.34 5.08
C ASP A 92 5.63 0.09 4.75
N ARG A 93 4.85 -0.20 5.81
CA ARG A 93 3.41 -0.53 5.79
C ARG A 93 3.03 -1.92 5.24
N TRP A 94 3.95 -2.60 4.55
CA TRP A 94 3.71 -3.92 3.98
C TRP A 94 4.12 -5.03 4.95
N ARG A 95 3.19 -5.96 5.21
CA ARG A 95 3.42 -7.10 6.11
C ARG A 95 3.14 -8.44 5.44
N ALA A 96 3.77 -9.48 5.96
CA ALA A 96 3.45 -10.86 5.61
C ALA A 96 2.29 -11.38 6.46
N GLY A 97 1.35 -12.08 5.81
CA GLY A 97 0.45 -13.02 6.48
C GLY A 97 0.88 -14.43 6.11
N ALA A 98 1.07 -15.29 7.10
CA ALA A 98 1.62 -16.61 6.85
C ALA A 98 1.06 -17.65 7.82
N ALA A 99 0.61 -18.76 7.27
CA ALA A 99 0.39 -20.02 7.96
C ALA A 99 0.80 -21.11 6.97
N THR A 100 2.09 -21.36 6.84
CA THR A 100 2.65 -22.26 5.82
C THR A 100 3.93 -22.90 6.36
N THR A 101 4.27 -24.05 5.82
CA THR A 101 5.56 -24.72 6.07
C THR A 101 6.66 -24.21 5.13
N GLY A 102 6.28 -23.50 4.07
CA GLY A 102 7.19 -22.85 3.15
C GLY A 102 7.86 -21.63 3.75
N ALA A 103 9.01 -21.28 3.20
CA ALA A 103 9.76 -20.08 3.57
C ALA A 103 9.78 -19.12 2.39
N VAL A 104 9.47 -17.85 2.64
CA VAL A 104 9.45 -16.79 1.62
C VAL A 104 10.39 -15.67 2.05
N THR A 105 11.16 -15.16 1.10
CA THR A 105 11.94 -13.93 1.26
C THR A 105 11.16 -12.78 0.62
N ILE A 106 10.95 -11.68 1.35
CA ILE A 106 10.39 -10.44 0.79
C ILE A 106 11.51 -9.43 0.65
N ALA A 107 11.63 -8.80 -0.53
CA ALA A 107 12.63 -7.79 -0.80
C ALA A 107 12.08 -6.62 -1.64
N GLN A 108 12.66 -5.44 -1.45
CA GLN A 108 12.58 -4.32 -2.37
C GLN A 108 13.54 -4.60 -3.53
N VAL A 109 13.03 -4.65 -4.76
CA VAL A 109 13.87 -4.95 -5.94
C VAL A 109 13.68 -3.88 -6.99
N ALA A 110 14.78 -3.44 -7.62
CA ALA A 110 14.77 -2.59 -8.80
C ALA A 110 14.34 -3.38 -10.06
N ASP A 111 13.14 -3.95 -10.01
CA ASP A 111 12.43 -4.59 -11.12
C ASP A 111 10.98 -4.12 -11.05
N ALA A 112 10.53 -3.47 -12.11
CA ALA A 112 9.25 -2.79 -12.22
C ALA A 112 8.80 -2.83 -13.68
N PRO A 113 7.53 -2.48 -14.00
CA PRO A 113 7.08 -2.37 -15.38
C PRO A 113 8.01 -1.49 -16.23
N SER A 114 8.16 -1.86 -17.50
CA SER A 114 9.11 -1.21 -18.43
C SER A 114 8.70 0.20 -18.87
N ASP A 115 7.52 0.68 -18.46
CA ASP A 115 7.02 2.02 -18.73
C ASP A 115 7.68 3.10 -17.84
N ALA A 116 8.60 2.70 -16.96
CA ALA A 116 9.37 3.56 -16.07
C ALA A 116 8.51 4.39 -15.09
N GLU A 117 7.24 4.01 -14.88
CA GLU A 117 6.37 4.63 -13.88
C GLU A 117 6.85 4.35 -12.44
N PHE A 118 7.44 3.18 -12.21
CA PHE A 118 7.91 2.72 -10.90
C PHE A 118 9.38 2.31 -10.92
N GLN A 119 10.09 2.56 -9.83
CA GLN A 119 11.51 2.19 -9.67
C GLN A 119 11.69 0.85 -8.95
N TYR A 120 10.75 0.53 -8.05
CA TYR A 120 10.84 -0.61 -7.16
C TYR A 120 9.58 -1.44 -7.16
N SER A 121 9.72 -2.69 -6.75
CA SER A 121 8.62 -3.57 -6.39
C SER A 121 8.90 -4.30 -5.08
N LEU A 122 7.83 -4.72 -4.43
CA LEU A 122 7.89 -5.73 -3.38
C LEU A 122 7.90 -7.07 -4.09
N ARG A 123 8.99 -7.84 -3.91
CA ARG A 123 9.14 -9.18 -4.46
C ARG A 123 9.16 -10.21 -3.34
N ALA A 124 8.20 -11.12 -3.35
CA ALA A 124 8.20 -12.36 -2.59
C ALA A 124 8.85 -13.47 -3.41
N THR A 125 9.87 -14.14 -2.87
CA THR A 125 10.57 -15.26 -3.51
C THR A 125 10.54 -16.48 -2.59
N VAL A 126 10.08 -17.61 -3.12
CA VAL A 126 9.99 -18.87 -2.38
C VAL A 126 11.39 -19.43 -2.15
N ALA A 127 11.80 -19.53 -0.89
CA ALA A 127 13.07 -20.12 -0.47
C ALA A 127 12.92 -21.61 -0.10
N THR A 128 11.77 -21.98 0.46
CA THR A 128 11.38 -23.37 0.73
C THR A 128 9.96 -23.58 0.23
N ALA A 129 9.75 -24.61 -0.58
CA ALA A 129 8.44 -24.88 -1.17
C ALA A 129 7.45 -25.46 -0.15
N ASP A 130 6.18 -25.08 -0.29
CA ASP A 130 5.03 -25.72 0.34
C ASP A 130 4.11 -26.22 -0.78
N THR A 131 4.27 -27.51 -1.13
CA THR A 131 3.53 -28.14 -2.24
C THR A 131 2.13 -28.61 -1.84
N SER A 132 1.80 -28.56 -0.54
CA SER A 132 0.52 -29.06 -0.01
C SER A 132 0.03 -28.16 1.11
N ILE A 133 -0.65 -27.09 0.72
CA ILE A 133 -1.17 -26.10 1.67
C ILE A 133 -2.21 -26.76 2.57
N ALA A 134 -1.93 -26.78 3.88
CA ALA A 134 -2.87 -27.26 4.89
C ALA A 134 -4.20 -26.50 4.80
N ALA A 135 -5.31 -27.08 5.28
CA ALA A 135 -6.65 -26.49 5.13
C ALA A 135 -6.74 -25.03 5.62
N GLY A 136 -6.14 -24.72 6.78
CA GLY A 136 -6.04 -23.36 7.34
C GLY A 136 -4.75 -22.61 6.96
N GLY A 137 -3.97 -23.13 6.03
CA GLY A 137 -2.71 -22.56 5.62
C GLY A 137 -2.86 -21.49 4.54
N PHE A 138 -1.98 -20.50 4.51
CA PHE A 138 -1.93 -19.47 3.48
C PHE A 138 -0.61 -18.71 3.49
N PHE A 139 -0.36 -17.94 2.43
CA PHE A 139 0.62 -16.87 2.44
C PHE A 139 0.10 -15.67 1.66
N ALA A 140 0.30 -14.47 2.20
CA ALA A 140 -0.15 -13.22 1.62
C ALA A 140 0.85 -12.10 1.90
N VAL A 141 0.96 -11.17 0.95
CA VAL A 141 1.53 -9.84 1.20
C VAL A 141 0.37 -8.87 1.34
N GLN A 142 0.38 -8.03 2.37
CA GLN A 142 -0.80 -7.25 2.71
C GLN A 142 -0.46 -5.90 3.32
N GLN A 143 -1.41 -4.98 3.22
CA GLN A 143 -1.37 -3.69 3.88
C GLN A 143 -2.65 -3.49 4.70
N PHE A 144 -2.49 -3.00 5.92
CA PHE A 144 -3.60 -2.58 6.77
C PHE A 144 -3.80 -1.07 6.69
N ILE A 145 -5.04 -0.66 6.49
CA ILE A 145 -5.45 0.74 6.39
C ILE A 145 -6.25 1.10 7.64
N GLU A 146 -5.96 2.26 8.24
CA GLU A 146 -6.68 2.76 9.41
C GLU A 146 -8.18 2.96 9.12
N GLY A 147 -9.01 2.70 10.11
CA GLY A 147 -10.46 2.92 10.07
C GLY A 147 -10.87 4.34 9.68
N TYR A 148 -10.16 5.34 10.19
CA TYR A 148 -10.37 6.75 9.82
C TYR A 148 -10.27 7.00 8.31
N ASN A 149 -9.50 6.18 7.60
CA ASN A 149 -9.21 6.38 6.18
C ASN A 149 -10.12 5.54 5.26
N VAL A 150 -11.01 4.71 5.80
CA VAL A 150 -11.86 3.81 4.99
C VAL A 150 -13.35 3.92 5.29
N SER A 151 -13.73 4.63 6.35
CA SER A 151 -15.14 4.77 6.76
C SER A 151 -16.02 5.43 5.70
N ASP A 152 -15.44 6.26 4.83
CA ASP A 152 -16.17 6.91 3.73
C ASP A 152 -16.48 5.96 2.56
N LEU A 153 -15.90 4.75 2.55
CA LEU A 153 -16.14 3.71 1.54
C LEU A 153 -17.39 2.87 1.85
N ILE A 154 -18.07 3.10 2.97
CA ILE A 154 -19.29 2.37 3.32
C ILE A 154 -20.39 2.71 2.31
N GLY A 155 -20.92 1.69 1.64
CA GLY A 155 -21.97 1.87 0.63
C GLY A 155 -21.50 2.55 -0.66
N ARG A 156 -20.19 2.74 -0.86
CA ARG A 156 -19.62 3.43 -2.02
C ARG A 156 -18.58 2.57 -2.70
N ASP A 157 -18.73 2.41 -4.01
CA ASP A 157 -17.76 1.70 -4.83
C ASP A 157 -16.34 2.17 -4.53
N PHE A 158 -15.42 1.22 -4.51
CA PHE A 158 -13.99 1.53 -4.49
C PHE A 158 -13.25 0.58 -5.42
N THR A 159 -12.13 1.05 -5.93
CA THR A 159 -11.32 0.33 -6.91
C THR A 159 -9.89 0.24 -6.41
N VAL A 160 -9.33 -0.97 -6.52
CA VAL A 160 -7.90 -1.24 -6.34
C VAL A 160 -7.26 -1.45 -7.70
N VAL A 161 -6.18 -0.73 -7.97
CA VAL A 161 -5.32 -0.90 -9.15
C VAL A 161 -3.93 -1.29 -8.67
N PHE A 162 -3.29 -2.23 -9.35
CA PHE A 162 -1.92 -2.65 -9.04
C PHE A 162 -1.25 -3.27 -10.25
N ARG A 163 0.08 -3.22 -10.27
CA ARG A 163 0.92 -3.95 -11.21
C ARG A 163 1.35 -5.26 -10.54
N VAL A 164 1.24 -6.38 -11.24
CA VAL A 164 1.63 -7.70 -10.73
C VAL A 164 2.52 -8.42 -11.72
N ARG A 165 3.48 -9.19 -11.20
CA ARG A 165 4.32 -10.13 -11.95
C ARG A 165 4.43 -11.41 -11.12
N SER A 166 4.25 -12.57 -11.73
CA SER A 166 4.40 -13.85 -11.03
C SER A 166 5.01 -14.91 -11.94
N SER A 167 5.84 -15.80 -11.41
CA SER A 167 6.25 -17.02 -12.13
C SER A 167 5.10 -18.01 -12.28
N LYS A 168 4.09 -17.92 -11.40
CA LYS A 168 2.89 -18.76 -11.38
C LYS A 168 1.73 -18.05 -12.08
N THR A 169 1.39 -18.52 -13.29
CA THR A 169 0.19 -18.08 -14.04
C THR A 169 -1.07 -18.74 -13.49
N GLY A 170 -2.23 -18.18 -13.82
CA GLY A 170 -3.54 -18.67 -13.41
C GLY A 170 -4.27 -17.68 -12.50
N THR A 171 -5.28 -18.16 -11.78
CA THR A 171 -6.12 -17.34 -10.90
C THR A 171 -5.44 -17.07 -9.56
N HIS A 172 -5.29 -15.80 -9.24
CA HIS A 172 -4.87 -15.30 -7.94
C HIS A 172 -6.02 -14.53 -7.31
N CYS A 173 -5.98 -14.39 -5.99
CA CYS A 173 -6.99 -13.67 -5.23
C CYS A 173 -6.40 -12.39 -4.62
N VAL A 174 -7.25 -11.38 -4.52
CA VAL A 174 -7.10 -10.29 -3.57
C VAL A 174 -8.26 -10.37 -2.58
N ALA A 175 -7.95 -10.26 -1.29
CA ALA A 175 -8.95 -10.31 -0.23
C ALA A 175 -8.98 -9.01 0.57
N PHE A 176 -10.18 -8.65 0.98
CA PHE A 176 -10.51 -7.46 1.76
C PHE A 176 -11.12 -7.91 3.08
N GLY A 177 -10.44 -7.68 4.19
CA GLY A 177 -10.87 -8.16 5.51
C GLY A 177 -11.05 -7.03 6.52
N ASN A 178 -11.98 -7.19 7.44
CA ASN A 178 -12.22 -6.22 8.50
C ASN A 178 -11.44 -6.52 9.81
N ALA A 179 -11.59 -5.65 10.81
CA ALA A 179 -10.87 -5.74 12.07
C ALA A 179 -11.15 -7.04 12.84
N GLY A 180 -12.41 -7.43 12.96
CA GLY A 180 -12.82 -8.63 13.72
C GLY A 180 -12.68 -9.96 12.98
N ALA A 181 -12.24 -9.95 11.71
CA ALA A 181 -12.15 -11.14 10.86
C ALA A 181 -13.49 -11.89 10.71
N ASP A 182 -14.61 -11.18 10.81
CA ASP A 182 -15.98 -11.70 10.64
C ASP A 182 -16.60 -11.28 9.30
N ARG A 183 -15.90 -10.41 8.53
CA ARG A 183 -16.26 -10.02 7.17
C ARG A 183 -15.06 -10.05 6.23
N THR A 184 -15.25 -10.70 5.09
CA THR A 184 -14.28 -10.76 4.00
C THR A 184 -14.97 -10.54 2.65
N TYR A 185 -14.33 -9.84 1.72
CA TYR A 185 -14.63 -9.89 0.29
C TYR A 185 -13.42 -10.47 -0.44
N VAL A 186 -13.61 -11.52 -1.25
CA VAL A 186 -12.56 -12.09 -2.09
C VAL A 186 -12.85 -11.75 -3.53
N ALA A 187 -11.86 -11.26 -4.27
CA ALA A 187 -11.93 -11.07 -5.71
C ALA A 187 -10.80 -11.85 -6.40
N GLU A 188 -11.05 -12.27 -7.63
CA GLU A 188 -10.10 -13.00 -8.44
C GLU A 188 -9.49 -12.12 -9.54
N TYR A 189 -8.24 -12.39 -9.89
CA TYR A 189 -7.60 -11.89 -11.10
C TYR A 189 -6.69 -12.94 -11.70
N THR A 190 -6.55 -12.93 -13.02
CA THR A 190 -5.67 -13.86 -13.73
C THR A 190 -4.31 -13.22 -13.99
N VAL A 191 -3.23 -13.91 -13.64
CA VAL A 191 -1.90 -13.66 -14.21
C VAL A 191 -1.80 -14.45 -15.52
N ASN A 192 -1.76 -13.75 -16.64
CA ASN A 192 -1.88 -14.35 -17.97
C ASN A 192 -0.54 -14.89 -18.48
N ALA A 193 0.54 -14.17 -18.20
CA ALA A 193 1.88 -14.53 -18.67
C ALA A 193 2.87 -14.60 -17.51
N ALA A 194 3.62 -15.70 -17.46
CA ALA A 194 4.64 -15.88 -16.43
C ALA A 194 5.70 -14.78 -16.57
N ASN A 195 6.15 -14.26 -15.42
CA ASN A 195 7.24 -13.30 -15.31
C ASN A 195 7.06 -12.03 -16.16
N THR A 196 5.82 -11.66 -16.47
CA THR A 196 5.47 -10.45 -17.21
C THR A 196 4.69 -9.50 -16.30
N TRP A 197 4.98 -8.20 -16.36
CA TRP A 197 4.23 -7.19 -15.62
C TRP A 197 2.87 -6.95 -16.27
N GLU A 198 1.81 -7.06 -15.48
CA GLU A 198 0.44 -6.83 -15.93
C GLU A 198 -0.28 -5.88 -14.96
N THR A 199 -1.11 -4.98 -15.48
CA THR A 199 -1.99 -4.14 -14.66
C THR A 199 -3.27 -4.89 -14.35
N LYS A 200 -3.70 -4.86 -13.08
CA LYS A 200 -4.96 -5.44 -12.62
C LYS A 200 -5.81 -4.36 -11.96
N THR A 201 -7.12 -4.49 -12.13
CA THR A 201 -8.12 -3.58 -11.60
C THR A 201 -9.22 -4.42 -10.97
N ILE A 202 -9.54 -4.13 -9.71
CA ILE A 202 -10.58 -4.79 -8.94
C ILE A 202 -11.49 -3.71 -8.37
N THR A 203 -12.75 -3.72 -8.80
CA THR A 203 -13.78 -2.83 -8.26
C THR A 203 -14.67 -3.61 -7.32
N ILE A 204 -15.02 -3.02 -6.17
CA ILE A 204 -15.89 -3.60 -5.14
C ILE A 204 -17.21 -2.81 -5.18
N PRO A 205 -18.24 -3.32 -5.89
CA PRO A 205 -19.51 -2.63 -6.01
C PRO A 205 -20.22 -2.52 -4.66
N GLY A 206 -20.79 -1.36 -4.36
CA GLY A 206 -21.43 -1.07 -3.07
C GLY A 206 -20.44 -0.89 -1.92
N GLY A 207 -19.13 -1.03 -2.15
CA GLY A 207 -18.09 -0.69 -1.18
C GLY A 207 -18.02 -1.57 0.05
N LEU A 208 -17.61 -0.96 1.17
CA LEU A 208 -17.63 -1.59 2.48
C LEU A 208 -19.07 -1.72 3.00
N ILE A 209 -19.30 -2.73 3.82
CA ILE A 209 -20.58 -2.95 4.51
C ILE A 209 -20.50 -2.46 5.96
N ALA A 210 -21.64 -2.08 6.54
CA ALA A 210 -21.72 -1.67 7.96
C ALA A 210 -21.88 -2.85 8.92
N VAL A 211 -22.31 -4.03 8.43
CA VAL A 211 -22.48 -5.23 9.25
C VAL A 211 -21.12 -5.87 9.51
N GLY A 212 -20.90 -6.33 10.74
CA GLY A 212 -19.66 -6.98 11.19
C GLY A 212 -18.85 -6.08 12.11
N THR A 213 -17.70 -6.57 12.54
CA THR A 213 -16.87 -5.92 13.55
C THR A 213 -15.77 -5.08 12.89
N TRP A 214 -16.16 -3.89 12.43
CA TRP A 214 -15.26 -2.92 11.80
C TRP A 214 -14.61 -1.98 12.84
N ASN A 215 -13.40 -1.54 12.55
CA ASN A 215 -12.75 -0.46 13.29
C ASN A 215 -12.81 0.81 12.43
N TRP A 216 -13.44 1.87 12.92
CA TRP A 216 -13.56 3.17 12.24
C TRP A 216 -12.67 4.24 12.88
N THR A 217 -11.66 3.82 13.64
CA THR A 217 -10.71 4.69 14.35
C THR A 217 -9.27 4.48 13.83
N ASN A 218 -8.26 4.62 14.68
CA ASN A 218 -6.85 4.43 14.34
C ASN A 218 -6.40 2.96 14.39
N GLY A 219 -7.33 2.00 14.46
CA GLY A 219 -7.03 0.56 14.33
C GLY A 219 -7.20 0.08 12.89
N ARG A 220 -7.04 -1.23 12.67
CA ARG A 220 -7.18 -1.85 11.35
C ARG A 220 -8.63 -1.74 10.87
N GLY A 221 -8.91 -0.82 9.95
CA GLY A 221 -10.22 -0.68 9.32
C GLY A 221 -10.40 -1.68 8.18
N LEU A 222 -9.43 -1.73 7.28
CA LEU A 222 -9.43 -2.61 6.11
C LEU A 222 -8.06 -3.24 5.92
N ALA A 223 -8.04 -4.55 5.72
CA ALA A 223 -6.88 -5.28 5.20
C ALA A 223 -7.02 -5.46 3.69
N VAL A 224 -5.99 -5.12 2.93
CA VAL A 224 -5.88 -5.46 1.50
C VAL A 224 -4.79 -6.51 1.36
N MET A 225 -5.15 -7.71 0.93
CA MET A 225 -4.29 -8.89 0.98
C MET A 225 -4.13 -9.48 -0.42
N PHE A 226 -2.91 -9.50 -0.95
CA PHE A 226 -2.56 -10.19 -2.19
C PHE A 226 -2.11 -11.61 -1.85
N ILE A 227 -2.86 -12.60 -2.33
CA ILE A 227 -2.73 -13.99 -1.89
C ILE A 227 -1.84 -14.78 -2.83
N LEU A 228 -0.83 -15.43 -2.27
CA LEU A 228 0.11 -16.28 -2.98
C LEU A 228 -0.28 -17.75 -2.91
N ALA A 229 -0.94 -18.16 -1.82
CA ALA A 229 -1.46 -19.50 -1.61
C ALA A 229 -2.54 -19.48 -0.52
N CYS A 230 -3.54 -20.36 -0.62
CA CYS A 230 -4.51 -20.57 0.45
C CYS A 230 -5.02 -22.02 0.48
N GLY A 231 -5.31 -22.52 1.68
CA GLY A 231 -5.91 -23.81 1.93
C GLY A 231 -7.44 -23.79 1.88
N SER A 232 -8.04 -24.97 1.81
CA SER A 232 -9.47 -25.16 1.56
C SER A 232 -10.41 -24.56 2.60
N SER A 233 -10.03 -24.45 3.88
CA SER A 233 -10.91 -23.86 4.91
C SER A 233 -10.92 -22.33 4.89
N LEU A 234 -10.03 -21.72 4.11
CA LEU A 234 -9.95 -20.26 3.93
C LEU A 234 -10.51 -19.81 2.58
N GLN A 235 -11.20 -20.71 1.87
CA GLN A 235 -11.79 -20.45 0.56
C GLN A 235 -13.26 -20.05 0.68
N THR A 236 -13.71 -19.16 -0.20
CA THR A 236 -15.11 -18.77 -0.33
C THR A 236 -15.47 -18.42 -1.77
N ALA A 237 -16.76 -18.23 -2.04
CA ALA A 237 -17.22 -17.74 -3.33
C ALA A 237 -16.76 -16.28 -3.53
N PRO A 238 -16.13 -15.94 -4.67
CA PRO A 238 -15.63 -14.60 -4.91
C PRO A 238 -16.75 -13.60 -5.22
N ASN A 239 -16.37 -12.32 -5.24
CA ASN A 239 -17.16 -11.17 -5.67
C ASN A 239 -18.39 -10.83 -4.80
N ALA A 240 -18.37 -11.23 -3.53
CA ALA A 240 -19.37 -10.85 -2.54
C ALA A 240 -18.77 -10.75 -1.14
N TRP A 241 -19.39 -9.95 -0.27
CA TRP A 241 -19.08 -9.96 1.16
C TRP A 241 -19.58 -11.24 1.80
N GLN A 242 -18.71 -11.90 2.56
CA GLN A 242 -18.95 -13.18 3.22
C GLN A 242 -18.86 -13.04 4.74
N THR A 243 -19.56 -13.93 5.45
CA THR A 243 -19.43 -14.05 6.90
C THR A 243 -18.30 -15.00 7.25
N GLY A 244 -17.21 -14.46 7.80
CA GLY A 244 -16.03 -15.23 8.21
C GLY A 244 -14.72 -14.68 7.66
N ASN A 245 -13.64 -15.34 8.04
CA ASN A 245 -12.28 -15.01 7.66
C ASN A 245 -11.82 -15.90 6.51
N PHE A 246 -11.90 -15.38 5.29
CA PHE A 246 -11.47 -16.08 4.09
C PHE A 246 -10.34 -15.28 3.44
N VAL A 247 -9.55 -15.92 2.58
CA VAL A 247 -8.50 -15.21 1.85
C VAL A 247 -8.53 -15.50 0.36
N GLY A 248 -9.05 -16.66 -0.08
CA GLY A 248 -9.08 -17.00 -1.49
C GLY A 248 -10.36 -17.67 -1.93
N SER A 249 -10.37 -18.09 -3.18
CA SER A 249 -11.36 -19.00 -3.74
C SER A 249 -10.74 -20.38 -3.98
N SER A 250 -11.56 -21.34 -4.41
CA SER A 250 -11.07 -22.65 -4.85
C SER A 250 -10.19 -22.60 -6.10
N ALA A 251 -10.19 -21.49 -6.85
CA ALA A 251 -9.37 -21.31 -8.04
C ALA A 251 -7.96 -20.75 -7.74
N GLN A 252 -7.68 -20.30 -6.51
CA GLN A 252 -6.38 -19.75 -6.12
C GLN A 252 -5.24 -20.72 -6.45
N VAL A 253 -4.29 -20.28 -7.27
CA VAL A 253 -3.06 -21.03 -7.53
C VAL A 253 -2.12 -21.00 -6.33
N ASN A 254 -1.30 -22.04 -6.18
CA ASN A 254 -0.24 -22.08 -5.18
C ASN A 254 1.08 -21.56 -5.76
N CYS A 255 1.50 -20.37 -5.35
CA CYS A 255 2.82 -19.82 -5.71
C CYS A 255 3.95 -20.46 -4.91
N LEU A 256 3.67 -21.08 -3.76
CA LEU A 256 4.67 -21.66 -2.87
C LEU A 256 5.13 -23.05 -3.31
N ASP A 257 4.57 -23.62 -4.37
CA ASP A 257 4.80 -25.01 -4.76
C ASP A 257 6.19 -25.29 -5.35
N THR A 258 6.97 -24.26 -5.68
CA THR A 258 8.30 -24.41 -6.28
C THR A 258 9.27 -23.39 -5.72
N VAL A 259 10.47 -23.85 -5.31
CA VAL A 259 11.56 -22.97 -4.89
C VAL A 259 11.97 -22.05 -6.04
N GLY A 260 12.16 -20.77 -5.74
CA GLY A 260 12.48 -19.76 -6.74
C GLY A 260 11.25 -19.16 -7.44
N ASN A 261 10.03 -19.64 -7.16
CA ASN A 261 8.84 -18.93 -7.60
C ASN A 261 8.82 -17.50 -7.04
N VAL A 262 8.33 -16.58 -7.86
CA VAL A 262 8.26 -15.16 -7.55
C VAL A 262 6.83 -14.67 -7.66
N PHE A 263 6.43 -13.83 -6.71
CA PHE A 263 5.29 -12.94 -6.81
C PHE A 263 5.77 -11.51 -6.51
N ALA A 264 5.47 -10.55 -7.39
CA ALA A 264 5.87 -9.16 -7.22
C ALA A 264 4.69 -8.21 -7.45
N VAL A 265 4.64 -7.15 -6.66
CA VAL A 265 3.62 -6.10 -6.73
C VAL A 265 4.25 -4.72 -6.63
N THR A 266 3.73 -3.77 -7.41
CA THR A 266 4.04 -2.34 -7.32
C THR A 266 2.87 -1.51 -7.86
N GLY A 267 2.92 -0.19 -7.73
CA GLY A 267 1.86 0.72 -8.15
C GLY A 267 0.50 0.41 -7.52
N ALA A 268 0.49 -0.13 -6.30
CA ALA A 268 -0.74 -0.50 -5.62
C ALA A 268 -1.47 0.74 -5.12
N GLN A 269 -2.73 0.88 -5.53
CA GLN A 269 -3.56 2.03 -5.22
C GLN A 269 -4.99 1.59 -4.91
N LEU A 270 -5.59 2.18 -3.87
CA LEU A 270 -7.01 2.02 -3.56
C LEU A 270 -7.68 3.39 -3.51
N ARG A 271 -8.73 3.59 -4.31
CA ARG A 271 -9.50 4.84 -4.37
C ARG A 271 -10.99 4.58 -4.27
N ALA A 272 -11.73 5.56 -3.75
CA ALA A 272 -13.18 5.60 -3.87
C ALA A 272 -13.58 5.83 -5.34
N GLY A 273 -14.73 5.29 -5.72
CA GLY A 273 -15.24 5.29 -7.09
C GLY A 273 -15.06 3.95 -7.79
N SER A 274 -15.75 3.79 -8.92
CA SER A 274 -15.77 2.58 -9.74
C SER A 274 -14.78 2.60 -10.91
N VAL A 275 -14.15 3.75 -11.16
CA VAL A 275 -13.26 3.98 -12.30
C VAL A 275 -11.82 3.84 -11.87
N ALA A 276 -11.08 2.98 -12.57
CA ALA A 276 -9.63 2.89 -12.42
C ALA A 276 -8.98 4.22 -12.81
N ALA A 277 -8.20 4.79 -11.91
CA ALA A 277 -7.35 5.94 -12.18
C ALA A 277 -5.88 5.51 -12.19
N GLY A 278 -5.05 6.28 -12.91
CA GLY A 278 -3.59 6.14 -12.84
C GLY A 278 -3.05 6.30 -11.43
N PHE A 279 -1.81 5.85 -11.20
CA PHE A 279 -1.20 5.91 -9.87
C PHE A 279 -0.99 7.35 -9.41
N GLU A 280 -1.40 7.64 -8.18
CA GLU A 280 -1.20 8.93 -7.52
C GLU A 280 0.23 9.01 -6.98
N HIS A 281 1.11 9.63 -7.76
CA HIS A 281 2.48 9.90 -7.35
C HIS A 281 2.51 10.99 -6.28
N ARG A 282 2.95 10.62 -5.08
CA ARG A 282 3.18 11.59 -3.99
C ARG A 282 4.61 12.08 -4.02
N GLN A 283 4.80 13.31 -3.55
CA GLN A 283 6.14 13.77 -3.25
C GLN A 283 6.78 12.87 -2.19
N MET A 284 8.06 12.56 -2.36
CA MET A 284 8.81 11.67 -1.47
C MET A 284 8.70 12.07 0.01
N ALA A 285 8.69 13.38 0.31
CA ALA A 285 8.53 13.87 1.68
C ALA A 285 7.15 13.52 2.28
N LEU A 286 6.08 13.61 1.49
CA LEU A 286 4.74 13.25 1.93
C LEU A 286 4.61 11.74 2.17
N GLU A 287 5.12 10.94 1.23
CA GLU A 287 5.11 9.47 1.36
C GLU A 287 5.92 9.00 2.57
N ALA A 288 7.08 9.62 2.81
CA ALA A 288 7.88 9.39 4.01
C ALA A 288 7.12 9.78 5.29
N MET A 289 6.44 10.93 5.33
CA MET A 289 5.63 11.33 6.49
C MET A 289 4.47 10.36 6.78
N LEU A 290 3.81 9.86 5.73
CA LEU A 290 2.74 8.86 5.84
C LEU A 290 3.27 7.53 6.39
N CYS A 291 4.46 7.09 5.95
CA CYS A 291 5.14 5.93 6.51
C CYS A 291 5.59 6.18 7.97
N GLU A 292 6.15 7.35 8.25
CA GLU A 292 6.64 7.78 9.56
C GLU A 292 5.52 7.86 10.61
N ARG A 293 4.25 7.97 10.23
CA ARG A 293 3.13 7.81 11.17
C ARG A 293 3.12 6.42 11.85
N TYR A 294 3.63 5.38 11.20
CA TYR A 294 3.58 4.00 11.69
C TYR A 294 4.93 3.47 12.11
N PHE A 295 6.01 3.97 11.51
CA PHE A 295 7.36 3.61 11.90
C PHE A 295 8.35 4.74 11.66
N GLN A 296 9.13 5.03 12.69
CA GLN A 296 10.23 5.98 12.59
C GLN A 296 11.51 5.36 13.08
N LYS A 297 12.62 5.86 12.57
CA LYS A 297 13.96 5.57 13.08
C LYS A 297 14.73 6.87 13.13
N ASN A 298 15.59 7.10 14.12
CA ASN A 298 16.43 8.29 14.09
C ASN A 298 17.70 8.14 13.23
N TYR A 299 17.75 7.13 12.37
CA TYR A 299 18.77 6.95 11.35
C TYR A 299 18.42 7.73 10.08
N PRO A 300 19.41 8.06 9.23
CA PRO A 300 19.12 8.46 7.85
C PRO A 300 18.23 7.44 7.16
N LEU A 301 17.32 7.90 6.29
CA LEU A 301 16.36 7.05 5.59
C LEU A 301 16.99 5.79 4.94
N PRO A 302 18.14 5.85 4.23
CA PRO A 302 18.71 4.66 3.59
C PRO A 302 19.46 3.72 4.56
N VAL A 303 19.71 4.12 5.81
CA VAL A 303 20.53 3.35 6.75
C VAL A 303 19.63 2.45 7.61
N ALA A 304 19.80 1.13 7.50
CA ALA A 304 19.00 0.18 8.28
C ALA A 304 19.24 0.34 9.80
N PRO A 305 18.19 0.17 10.65
CA PRO A 305 18.36 0.12 12.09
C PRO A 305 19.37 -0.94 12.53
N GLY A 306 20.19 -0.63 13.54
CA GLY A 306 21.25 -1.51 14.01
C GLY A 306 22.56 -1.41 13.21
N THR A 307 22.61 -0.57 12.16
CA THR A 307 23.88 -0.21 11.53
C THR A 307 24.75 0.54 12.54
N THR A 308 25.98 0.09 12.73
CA THR A 308 26.94 0.72 13.66
C THR A 308 27.38 2.10 13.18
N GLY A 309 27.90 2.89 14.10
CA GLY A 309 28.26 4.29 13.87
C GLY A 309 27.21 5.24 14.41
N ARG A 310 27.44 6.54 14.17
CA ARG A 310 26.67 7.62 14.79
C ARG A 310 26.08 8.53 13.70
N PRO A 311 25.24 7.97 12.82
CA PRO A 311 24.84 8.67 11.60
C PRO A 311 23.99 9.92 11.88
N ILE A 312 23.10 9.85 12.87
CA ILE A 312 22.40 11.00 13.48
C ILE A 312 22.18 10.61 14.95
N ALA A 313 22.87 11.28 15.87
CA ALA A 313 22.90 10.91 17.28
C ALA A 313 22.62 12.13 18.16
N MET A 314 21.68 11.97 19.10
CA MET A 314 21.48 12.94 20.19
C MET A 314 22.29 12.50 21.41
N ALA A 315 23.01 13.43 22.03
CA ALA A 315 23.81 13.15 23.22
C ALA A 315 22.95 13.28 24.48
N PHE A 316 22.91 12.23 25.29
CA PHE A 316 22.34 12.25 26.65
C PHE A 316 23.48 12.22 27.65
N CYS A 317 23.42 13.01 28.71
CA CYS A 317 24.32 12.92 29.85
C CYS A 317 23.50 12.69 31.13
N GLN A 318 24.07 11.93 32.06
CA GLN A 318 23.47 11.69 33.36
C GLN A 318 24.19 12.50 34.43
N ASN A 319 23.44 13.23 35.27
CA ASN A 319 23.98 13.92 36.45
C ASN A 319 23.67 13.12 37.75
N SER A 320 24.26 13.54 38.86
CA SER A 320 24.25 12.83 40.17
C SER A 320 22.88 12.76 40.87
N TYR A 321 21.84 13.33 40.28
CA TYR A 321 20.46 13.28 40.77
C TYR A 321 19.59 12.74 39.63
N SER A 322 18.86 11.66 39.87
CA SER A 322 18.08 10.94 38.85
C SER A 322 17.35 11.85 37.85
N LEU A 323 17.77 11.72 36.57
CA LEU A 323 17.18 12.27 35.33
C LEU A 323 17.21 13.81 35.15
N THR A 324 17.91 14.25 34.10
CA THR A 324 17.30 15.23 33.19
C THR A 324 16.22 14.48 32.42
N SER A 325 14.94 14.69 32.74
CA SER A 325 13.81 14.18 31.94
C SER A 325 13.85 14.82 30.55
N GLY A 326 14.62 14.22 29.66
CA GLY A 326 14.74 14.62 28.27
C GLY A 326 13.79 13.77 27.44
N HIS A 327 12.66 14.36 27.05
CA HIS A 327 11.78 13.73 26.08
C HIS A 327 12.46 13.70 24.71
N VAL A 328 12.51 12.52 24.09
CA VAL A 328 12.87 12.36 22.69
C VAL A 328 11.61 12.60 21.87
N LEU A 329 11.58 13.71 21.13
CA LEU A 329 10.49 14.00 20.20
C LEU A 329 10.56 13.09 18.98
N LEU A 330 9.40 12.59 18.55
CA LEU A 330 9.23 11.87 17.30
C LEU A 330 9.01 12.89 16.17
N ARG A 331 9.50 12.59 14.96
CA ARG A 331 9.46 13.53 13.83
C ARG A 331 8.04 13.84 13.38
N THR A 332 7.22 12.80 13.33
CA THR A 332 5.79 12.89 13.04
C THR A 332 5.01 12.29 14.21
N ARG A 333 3.79 12.77 14.44
CA ARG A 333 2.89 12.11 15.39
C ARG A 333 2.58 10.69 14.91
N MET A 334 2.92 9.69 15.73
CA MET A 334 2.64 8.28 15.47
C MET A 334 1.13 8.00 15.53
N ARG A 335 0.70 6.87 14.97
CA ARG A 335 -0.68 6.37 15.06
C ARG A 335 -1.16 6.14 16.49
N SER A 336 -0.29 5.59 17.33
CA SER A 336 -0.49 5.30 18.75
C SER A 336 0.85 5.41 19.48
N GLY A 337 0.84 5.27 20.82
CA GLY A 337 2.06 5.11 21.60
C GLY A 337 2.93 3.98 21.01
N PRO A 338 4.17 4.26 20.58
CA PRO A 338 4.99 3.29 19.87
C PRO A 338 5.76 2.36 20.79
N THR A 339 6.13 1.19 20.28
CA THR A 339 7.18 0.37 20.86
C THR A 339 8.54 0.93 20.44
N ILE A 340 9.34 1.35 21.42
CA ILE A 340 10.69 1.87 21.18
C ILE A 340 11.71 0.72 21.24
N THR A 341 12.56 0.62 20.22
CA THR A 341 13.73 -0.27 20.24
C THR A 341 15.00 0.58 20.19
N PRO A 342 15.78 0.66 21.27
CA PRO A 342 17.07 1.33 21.28
C PRO A 342 18.15 0.46 20.63
N TYR A 343 19.19 1.08 20.09
CA TYR A 343 20.30 0.40 19.41
C TYR A 343 21.65 0.92 19.87
N ASN A 344 22.59 0.00 20.03
CA ASN A 344 23.96 0.31 20.40
C ASN A 344 24.72 0.88 19.19
N ASP A 345 25.24 2.10 19.32
CA ASP A 345 25.97 2.80 18.25
C ASP A 345 27.31 2.13 17.86
N THR A 346 27.81 1.20 18.68
CA THR A 346 29.10 0.53 18.48
C THR A 346 28.92 -0.90 18.00
N THR A 347 27.99 -1.65 18.61
CA THR A 347 27.77 -3.07 18.30
C THR A 347 26.55 -3.34 17.42
N GLY A 348 25.65 -2.36 17.26
CA GLY A 348 24.37 -2.54 16.56
C GLY A 348 23.33 -3.33 17.34
N ALA A 349 23.66 -3.77 18.57
CA ALA A 349 22.78 -4.58 19.40
C ALA A 349 21.50 -3.82 19.77
N ALA A 350 20.34 -4.45 19.56
CA ALA A 350 19.06 -3.93 20.02
C ALA A 350 18.94 -4.00 21.56
N GLY A 351 18.19 -3.07 22.15
CA GLY A 351 17.89 -3.05 23.59
C GLY A 351 18.96 -2.38 24.47
N THR A 352 20.11 -1.99 23.91
CA THR A 352 21.19 -1.37 24.68
C THR A 352 21.70 -0.09 24.03
N TRP A 353 22.29 0.78 24.85
CA TRP A 353 23.11 1.91 24.40
C TRP A 353 24.54 1.80 24.95
N ARG A 354 25.47 2.46 24.28
CA ARG A 354 26.87 2.57 24.68
C ARG A 354 27.10 3.79 25.56
N PHE A 355 27.43 3.57 26.83
CA PHE A 355 27.77 4.62 27.77
C PHE A 355 29.28 4.91 27.78
N ARG A 356 29.63 6.19 27.91
CA ARG A 356 31.00 6.71 27.87
C ARG A 356 31.24 7.64 29.07
N PRO A 357 32.45 7.69 29.64
CA PRO A 357 33.68 7.02 29.18
C PRO A 357 33.82 5.56 29.62
N SER A 358 32.88 5.04 30.43
CA SER A 358 32.94 3.67 30.98
C SER A 358 32.99 2.57 29.95
N ASN A 359 32.56 2.85 28.71
CA ASN A 359 32.56 1.88 27.62
C ASN A 359 31.70 0.65 27.97
N ALA A 360 30.62 0.88 28.71
CA ALA A 360 29.66 -0.14 29.10
C ALA A 360 28.44 -0.12 28.17
N ASP A 361 27.97 -1.31 27.81
CA ASP A 361 26.70 -1.48 27.10
C ASP A 361 25.60 -1.69 28.14
N LYS A 362 24.65 -0.77 28.20
CA LYS A 362 23.60 -0.79 29.23
C LYS A 362 22.23 -0.90 28.59
N ALA A 363 21.36 -1.68 29.21
CA ALA A 363 19.97 -1.81 28.78
C ALA A 363 19.25 -0.47 28.87
N VAL A 364 18.38 -0.23 27.90
CA VAL A 364 17.57 0.98 27.79
C VAL A 364 16.12 0.56 27.61
N ILE A 365 15.24 1.18 28.40
CA ILE A 365 13.79 0.99 28.33
C ILE A 365 13.10 2.32 28.04
N SER A 366 11.86 2.26 27.56
CA SER A 366 10.98 3.43 27.49
C SER A 366 10.22 3.54 28.81
N THR A 367 10.45 4.59 29.60
CA THR A 367 9.73 4.81 30.88
C THR A 367 8.41 5.54 30.68
N SER A 368 8.34 6.39 29.66
CA SER A 368 7.10 6.97 29.16
C SER A 368 7.11 6.96 27.63
N SER A 369 5.94 6.79 27.01
CA SER A 369 5.78 6.88 25.55
C SER A 369 4.41 7.47 25.22
N SER A 370 4.38 8.29 24.17
CA SER A 370 3.17 8.86 23.59
C SER A 370 3.32 8.87 22.07
N GLU A 371 2.28 9.30 21.37
CA GLU A 371 2.32 9.46 19.91
C GLU A 371 3.38 10.47 19.43
N THR A 372 3.85 11.37 20.29
CA THR A 372 4.75 12.48 19.90
C THR A 372 6.13 12.41 20.54
N HIS A 373 6.30 11.61 21.59
CA HIS A 373 7.56 11.52 22.30
C HIS A 373 7.75 10.20 23.03
N TRP A 374 8.96 9.97 23.51
CA TRP A 374 9.23 8.95 24.53
C TRP A 374 10.34 9.41 25.46
N GLU A 375 10.41 8.81 26.65
CA GLU A 375 11.47 9.07 27.62
C GLU A 375 12.34 7.81 27.78
N PRO A 376 13.66 7.93 27.56
CA PRO A 376 14.57 6.84 27.84
C PRO A 376 14.81 6.71 29.35
N GLY A 377 14.76 5.48 29.84
CA GLY A 377 15.15 5.13 31.20
C GLY A 377 16.04 3.91 31.25
N GLY A 378 16.66 3.72 32.42
CA GLY A 378 17.60 2.64 32.69
C GLY A 378 17.24 1.87 33.96
N ASN A 379 17.73 0.64 34.05
CA ASN A 379 17.46 -0.23 35.20
C ASN A 379 18.43 0.08 36.38
N ASN A 380 18.40 1.31 36.91
CA ASN A 380 19.26 1.83 37.99
C ASN A 380 20.80 1.70 37.79
N GLY A 381 21.28 1.18 36.65
CA GLY A 381 22.70 0.92 36.38
C GLY A 381 23.41 2.02 35.59
N TRP A 382 22.75 3.13 35.30
CA TRP A 382 23.37 4.25 34.57
C TRP A 382 24.13 5.12 35.59
N THR A 383 25.39 5.46 35.29
CA THR A 383 26.31 6.11 36.25
C THR A 383 26.39 7.60 35.95
N ALA A 384 26.30 8.44 36.99
CA ALA A 384 26.46 9.88 36.87
C ALA A 384 27.81 10.26 36.22
N GLY A 385 27.79 11.25 35.34
CA GLY A 385 28.94 11.67 34.54
C GLY A 385 29.10 10.89 33.23
N GLU A 386 28.32 9.84 33.00
CA GLU A 386 28.31 9.17 31.70
C GLU A 386 27.46 9.92 30.68
N TYR A 387 27.82 9.74 29.41
CA TYR A 387 27.00 10.14 28.28
C TYR A 387 26.83 9.01 27.26
N THR A 388 25.79 9.12 26.44
CA THR A 388 25.45 8.14 25.41
C THR A 388 24.87 8.84 24.18
N TYR A 389 24.80 8.12 23.07
CA TYR A 389 24.18 8.57 21.83
C TYR A 389 22.97 7.70 21.54
N ALA A 390 21.80 8.34 21.54
CA ALA A 390 20.57 7.61 21.30
C ALA A 390 20.46 7.24 19.82
N LEU A 391 20.36 5.94 19.56
CA LEU A 391 19.80 5.38 18.33
C LEU A 391 18.57 4.56 18.69
N TYR A 392 17.50 4.71 17.91
CA TYR A 392 16.23 4.05 18.17
C TYR A 392 15.37 3.88 16.92
N THR A 393 14.43 2.94 17.02
CA THR A 393 13.21 2.90 16.20
C THR A 393 11.98 3.05 17.09
N ALA A 394 10.91 3.58 16.52
CA ALA A 394 9.59 3.68 17.13
C ALA A 394 8.59 3.01 16.19
N ASP A 395 7.92 1.95 16.67
CA ASP A 395 6.99 1.15 15.89
C ASP A 395 5.57 1.23 16.46
N ALA A 396 4.63 1.73 15.67
CA ALA A 396 3.20 1.76 15.97
C ALA A 396 2.40 1.21 14.79
N GLU A 397 2.90 0.19 14.10
CA GLU A 397 2.18 -0.49 13.04
C GLU A 397 0.84 -1.10 13.52
N LEU A 398 0.00 -1.51 12.57
CA LEU A 398 -1.37 -2.03 12.79
C LEU A 398 -1.44 -3.54 13.04
#